data_AF-I7AUN1-F1
#
_entry.id   AF-I7AUN1-F1
#
_cell.length_a   1.000
_cell.length_b   1.000
_cell.length_c   1.000
_cell.angle_alpha   90.00
_cell.angle_beta   90.00
_cell.angle_gamma   90.00
#
_symmetry.space_group_name_H-M   'P 1'
#
loop_
_entity.id
_entity.type
_entity.pdbx_description
1 polymer ?
#
loop_
_entity_poly.entity_id
_entity_poly.type
_entity_poly.pdbx_seq_one_letter_code
_entity_poly.pdbx_strand_id
1 'polypeptide(L)'
;MAHRSYIEREFGKQYLPEAPLVYGSKEGAQEAHEAIRPSDVNTHPTKLSGMERDAERLYELIWRQFLACQMPPAQYLSTSVTVAAGDFELRAKGRILKFDGYTRVLPQQSKPAEDDVLPEMVQGEALKLIQIDPSQHFTKPPARFTEASLVKEMEKRGIGRPSTYAAIISTIQDRGYVTLHNRRFYSEKMGDIVTERLSESFSNLMDYGFTADMEENLDDVAQGERDWKNVLDEFYGDFSKKLQTAESSEDGMRANQPTMTNIPCKECGRPMMIRTASTGVFLGCSGYSLPPKERCKATVNLVPGDEIAADDEGESESRVLLGKHRCPICATAMDAYLLDEKHKLHICGNNPDCVGYEIEEGNYRIKGYEGPSLECDKCGSEMQLKTGRFGKFFGCTNPACKNTRKLLKSGEAAPPKMDKVDMPELKCEKVDDTYVLRDGASGLFLAASQFPKNRETRAPLVLEIVPHKHEIDPKYHFLCDAPQKDPDGRPAVIRYSRKTKEQYVQSEVDGKPTGWKAFYDGNAWKVEDKR
;
A
#
# COMPACT_ATOMS: atom_id res chain seq x y z
N MET A 1 15.59 -37.32 18.96
CA MET A 1 14.65 -36.43 18.23
C MET A 1 14.93 -36.53 16.74
N ALA A 2 13.88 -36.58 15.90
CA ALA A 2 14.00 -36.88 14.47
C ALA A 2 14.96 -35.94 13.69
N HIS A 3 15.05 -34.66 14.08
CA HIS A 3 15.95 -33.69 13.44
C HIS A 3 17.45 -33.97 13.70
N ARG A 4 17.83 -34.48 14.88
CA ARG A 4 19.23 -34.84 15.18
C ARG A 4 19.69 -36.02 14.32
N SER A 5 18.82 -37.02 14.20
CA SER A 5 19.06 -38.17 13.32
C SER A 5 19.14 -37.76 11.85
N TYR A 6 18.32 -36.78 11.42
CA TYR A 6 18.42 -36.19 10.09
C TYR A 6 19.77 -35.49 9.89
N ILE A 7 20.21 -34.66 10.85
CA ILE A 7 21.48 -33.93 10.77
C ILE A 7 22.67 -34.90 10.67
N GLU A 8 22.71 -35.92 11.53
CA GLU A 8 23.79 -36.92 11.51
C GLU A 8 23.83 -37.71 10.21
N ARG A 9 22.66 -38.09 9.67
CA ARG A 9 22.56 -38.88 8.42
C ARG A 9 22.96 -38.07 7.19
N GLU A 10 22.46 -36.84 7.05
CA GLU A 10 22.62 -36.04 5.83
C GLU A 10 23.90 -35.19 5.83
N PHE A 11 24.34 -34.69 6.99
CA PHE A 11 25.50 -33.80 7.10
C PHE A 11 26.71 -34.46 7.78
N GLY A 12 26.49 -35.47 8.63
CA GLY A 12 27.53 -36.21 9.34
C GLY A 12 27.74 -35.74 10.78
N LYS A 13 28.50 -36.54 11.55
CA LYS A 13 28.72 -36.35 13.00
C LYS A 13 29.31 -34.98 13.38
N GLN A 14 30.16 -34.40 12.54
CA GLN A 14 30.76 -33.08 12.79
C GLN A 14 29.75 -31.93 12.83
N TYR A 15 28.54 -32.13 12.28
CA TYR A 15 27.44 -31.14 12.31
C TYR A 15 26.42 -31.43 13.40
N LEU A 16 26.62 -32.45 14.23
CA LEU A 16 25.73 -32.79 15.33
C LEU A 16 26.40 -32.41 16.67
N PRO A 17 25.87 -31.39 17.40
CA PRO A 17 26.34 -31.08 18.74
C PRO A 17 26.10 -32.24 19.72
N GLU A 18 26.99 -32.44 20.68
CA GLU A 18 26.91 -33.53 21.67
C GLU A 18 25.57 -33.53 22.42
N ALA A 19 25.14 -32.37 22.90
CA ALA A 19 23.82 -32.14 23.50
C ALA A 19 22.91 -31.31 22.57
N PRO A 20 21.59 -31.44 22.67
CA PRO A 20 20.65 -30.56 21.97
C PRO A 20 20.85 -29.08 22.35
N LEU A 21 20.73 -28.18 21.38
CA LEU A 21 20.80 -26.74 21.63
C LEU A 21 19.43 -26.25 22.11
N VAL A 22 19.42 -25.55 23.25
CA VAL A 22 18.20 -25.01 23.86
C VAL A 22 18.21 -23.49 23.72
N TYR A 23 17.08 -22.93 23.29
CA TYR A 23 16.87 -21.49 23.16
C TYR A 23 15.79 -21.07 24.14
N GLY A 24 16.06 -20.05 24.95
CA GLY A 24 15.09 -19.52 25.91
C GLY A 24 13.94 -18.80 25.19
N SER A 25 12.72 -18.96 25.70
CA SER A 25 11.58 -18.10 25.40
C SER A 25 11.68 -16.78 26.16
N LYS A 26 10.97 -15.74 25.70
CA LYS A 26 10.81 -14.49 26.45
C LYS A 26 9.87 -14.71 27.66
N GLU A 27 10.08 -13.93 28.72
CA GLU A 27 9.14 -13.77 29.83
C GLU A 27 7.75 -13.40 29.29
N GLY A 28 6.69 -14.04 29.79
CA GLY A 28 5.30 -13.79 29.39
C GLY A 28 4.87 -14.38 28.04
N ALA A 29 5.76 -15.05 27.30
CA ALA A 29 5.33 -15.85 26.15
C ALA A 29 4.44 -17.00 26.65
N GLN A 30 3.29 -17.22 26.02
CA GLN A 30 2.39 -18.34 26.34
C GLN A 30 3.19 -19.67 26.29
N GLU A 31 3.63 -20.16 27.45
CA GLU A 31 4.68 -21.18 27.61
C GLU A 31 4.28 -22.57 27.07
N ALA A 32 3.07 -22.70 26.53
CA ALA A 32 2.54 -23.93 25.94
C ALA A 32 2.76 -24.05 24.42
N HIS A 33 3.43 -23.09 23.77
CA HIS A 33 3.58 -23.08 22.31
C HIS A 33 4.97 -23.54 21.85
N GLU A 34 4.97 -24.40 20.83
CA GLU A 34 6.20 -24.77 20.12
C GLU A 34 6.61 -23.67 19.12
N ALA A 35 7.91 -23.59 18.82
CA ALA A 35 8.39 -22.76 17.72
C ALA A 35 7.80 -23.20 16.38
N ILE A 36 7.68 -22.26 15.43
CA ILE A 36 7.29 -22.58 14.05
C ILE A 36 8.38 -23.46 13.42
N ARG A 37 8.02 -24.70 13.11
CA ARG A 37 8.93 -25.73 12.60
C ARG A 37 8.22 -26.63 11.58
N PRO A 38 8.97 -27.41 10.77
CA PRO A 38 8.37 -28.48 9.98
C PRO A 38 7.65 -29.49 10.89
N SER A 39 6.47 -29.95 10.44
CA SER A 39 5.75 -31.04 11.08
C SER A 39 6.54 -32.36 10.98
N ASP A 40 7.15 -32.61 9.83
CA ASP A 40 8.12 -33.67 9.60
C ASP A 40 9.38 -33.11 8.93
N VAL A 41 10.53 -33.30 9.59
CA VAL A 41 11.85 -32.85 9.10
C VAL A 41 12.29 -33.57 7.81
N ASN A 42 11.78 -34.78 7.55
CA ASN A 42 12.12 -35.56 6.35
C ASN A 42 11.40 -35.08 5.09
N THR A 43 10.40 -34.21 5.23
CA THR A 43 9.71 -33.59 4.10
C THR A 43 10.59 -32.48 3.54
N HIS A 44 11.30 -32.77 2.45
CA HIS A 44 12.13 -31.77 1.78
C HIS A 44 11.24 -30.72 1.08
N PRO A 45 11.63 -29.42 1.03
CA PRO A 45 10.83 -28.38 0.38
C PRO A 45 10.41 -28.69 -1.06
N THR A 46 11.26 -29.38 -1.82
CA THR A 46 10.97 -29.80 -3.21
C THR A 46 9.95 -30.93 -3.34
N LYS A 47 9.50 -31.53 -2.22
CA LYS A 47 8.51 -32.61 -2.18
C LYS A 47 7.11 -32.12 -1.81
N LEU A 48 6.95 -30.83 -1.54
CA LEU A 48 5.62 -30.24 -1.36
C LEU A 48 4.85 -30.34 -2.68
N SER A 49 3.56 -30.67 -2.60
CA SER A 49 2.69 -30.77 -3.77
C SER A 49 1.44 -29.92 -3.56
N GLY A 50 0.96 -29.27 -4.62
CA GLY A 50 -0.25 -28.46 -4.58
C GLY A 50 -0.10 -27.13 -3.81
N MET A 51 1.13 -26.68 -3.54
CA MET A 51 1.40 -25.40 -2.88
C MET A 51 1.78 -24.34 -3.91
N GLU A 52 1.49 -23.08 -3.59
CA GLU A 52 2.01 -21.96 -4.38
C GLU A 52 3.51 -21.75 -4.10
N ARG A 53 4.21 -21.15 -5.06
CA ARG A 53 5.66 -20.98 -5.00
C ARG A 53 6.13 -20.22 -3.75
N ASP A 54 5.38 -19.22 -3.30
CA ASP A 54 5.75 -18.44 -2.12
C ASP A 54 5.57 -19.23 -0.82
N ALA A 55 4.57 -20.12 -0.75
CA ALA A 55 4.40 -21.06 0.36
C ALA A 55 5.55 -22.08 0.41
N GLU A 56 6.00 -22.59 -0.74
CA GLU A 56 7.17 -23.48 -0.82
C GLU A 56 8.45 -22.78 -0.32
N ARG A 57 8.66 -21.52 -0.72
CA ARG A 57 9.81 -20.71 -0.27
C ARG A 57 9.76 -20.41 1.23
N LEU A 58 8.57 -20.13 1.77
CA LEU A 58 8.39 -19.92 3.21
C LEU A 58 8.66 -21.20 3.99
N TYR A 59 8.18 -22.35 3.50
CA TYR A 59 8.48 -23.64 4.11
C TYR A 59 9.98 -23.94 4.07
N GLU A 60 10.65 -23.70 2.93
CA GLU A 60 12.10 -23.85 2.82
C GLU A 60 12.86 -22.99 3.84
N LEU A 61 12.45 -21.73 4.03
CA LEU A 61 13.03 -20.84 5.03
C LEU A 61 12.86 -21.42 6.45
N ILE A 62 11.64 -21.83 6.82
CA ILE A 62 11.33 -22.43 8.13
C ILE A 62 12.16 -23.70 8.34
N TRP A 63 12.22 -24.57 7.33
CA TRP A 63 12.94 -25.82 7.38
C TRP A 63 14.45 -25.62 7.57
N ARG A 64 15.06 -24.71 6.80
CA ARG A 64 16.49 -24.38 6.92
C ARG A 64 16.80 -23.76 8.28
N GLN A 65 15.97 -22.83 8.77
CA GLN A 65 16.14 -22.20 10.08
C GLN A 65 16.06 -23.22 11.22
N PHE A 66 15.09 -24.14 11.15
CA PHE A 66 14.88 -25.20 12.15
C PHE A 66 16.05 -26.19 12.21
N LEU A 67 16.63 -26.57 11.08
CA LEU A 67 17.83 -27.41 11.09
C LEU A 67 19.07 -26.65 11.55
N ALA A 68 19.27 -25.43 11.06
CA ALA A 68 20.40 -24.60 11.40
C ALA A 68 20.52 -24.35 12.91
N CYS A 69 19.39 -24.17 13.62
CA CYS A 69 19.41 -23.94 15.07
C CYS A 69 19.87 -25.15 15.89
N GLN A 70 19.98 -26.34 15.30
CA GLN A 70 20.50 -27.54 15.97
C GLN A 70 21.88 -27.97 15.46
N MET A 71 22.54 -27.14 14.65
CA MET A 71 23.87 -27.38 14.08
C MET A 71 24.93 -26.49 14.76
N PRO A 72 26.21 -26.90 14.79
CA PRO A 72 27.29 -26.12 15.39
C PRO A 72 27.57 -24.80 14.65
N PRO A 73 28.19 -23.81 15.32
CA PRO A 73 28.58 -22.56 14.69
C PRO A 73 29.60 -22.78 13.56
N ALA A 74 29.56 -21.91 12.56
CA ALA A 74 30.62 -21.80 11.56
C ALA A 74 31.92 -21.28 12.20
N GLN A 75 33.06 -21.75 11.72
CA GLN A 75 34.38 -21.34 12.18
C GLN A 75 35.14 -20.63 11.06
N TYR A 76 35.74 -19.49 11.39
CA TYR A 76 36.50 -18.65 10.47
C TYR A 76 37.88 -18.35 11.04
N LEU A 77 38.87 -18.24 10.16
CA LEU A 77 40.16 -17.66 10.45
C LEU A 77 40.14 -16.21 9.98
N SER A 78 40.11 -15.26 10.92
CA SER A 78 40.12 -13.82 10.63
C SER A 78 41.54 -13.29 10.57
N THR A 79 41.84 -12.51 9.54
CA THR A 79 43.12 -11.85 9.32
C THR A 79 42.90 -10.35 9.27
N SER A 80 43.58 -9.61 10.14
CA SER A 80 43.59 -8.15 10.15
C SER A 80 45.01 -7.67 9.89
N VAL A 81 45.18 -6.82 8.88
CA VAL A 81 46.47 -6.29 8.46
C VAL A 81 46.47 -4.78 8.66
N THR A 82 47.55 -4.27 9.24
CA THR A 82 47.80 -2.84 9.38
C THR A 82 49.07 -2.53 8.60
N VAL A 83 49.00 -1.54 7.70
CA VAL A 83 50.10 -1.14 6.82
C VAL A 83 50.48 0.30 7.14
N ALA A 84 51.75 0.52 7.48
CA ALA A 84 52.28 1.87 7.64
C ALA A 84 52.79 2.40 6.28
N ALA A 85 52.42 3.63 5.93
CA ALA A 85 52.87 4.31 4.72
C ALA A 85 53.17 5.78 5.02
N GLY A 86 54.42 6.08 5.38
CA GLY A 86 54.80 7.40 5.89
C GLY A 86 54.07 7.70 7.20
N ASP A 87 53.34 8.82 7.24
CA ASP A 87 52.53 9.23 8.40
C ASP A 87 51.13 8.61 8.42
N PHE A 88 50.80 7.76 7.44
CA PHE A 88 49.49 7.14 7.32
C PHE A 88 49.49 5.69 7.82
N GLU A 89 48.34 5.28 8.36
CA GLU A 89 48.03 3.90 8.71
C GLU A 89 46.83 3.42 7.88
N LEU A 90 47.03 2.35 7.11
CA LEU A 90 45.98 1.68 6.35
C LEU A 90 45.60 0.37 7.04
N ARG A 91 44.33 -0.02 6.95
CA ARG A 91 43.82 -1.25 7.55
C ARG A 91 43.07 -2.09 6.52
N ALA A 92 43.34 -3.38 6.52
CA ALA A 92 42.59 -4.37 5.75
C ALA A 92 42.14 -5.49 6.69
N LYS A 93 40.96 -6.06 6.42
CA LYS A 93 40.42 -7.22 7.12
C LYS A 93 39.95 -8.23 6.10
N GLY A 94 40.02 -9.50 6.46
CA GLY A 94 39.46 -10.58 5.68
C GLY A 94 39.32 -11.83 6.54
N ARG A 95 38.64 -12.85 6.02
CA ARG A 95 38.46 -14.11 6.73
C ARG A 95 38.38 -15.29 5.79
N ILE A 96 38.83 -16.44 6.27
CA ILE A 96 38.76 -17.72 5.56
C ILE A 96 37.85 -18.65 6.33
N LEU A 97 36.82 -19.20 5.67
CA LEU A 97 35.94 -20.21 6.24
C LEU A 97 36.73 -21.52 6.49
N LYS A 98 36.78 -21.98 7.73
CA LYS A 98 37.41 -23.26 8.13
C LYS A 98 36.39 -24.37 8.29
N PHE A 99 35.20 -24.04 8.75
CA PHE A 99 34.08 -24.96 8.91
C PHE A 99 32.76 -24.20 8.74
N ASP A 100 31.90 -24.67 7.86
CA ASP A 100 30.63 -24.03 7.50
C ASP A 100 29.52 -24.22 8.55
N GLY A 101 29.58 -25.25 9.40
CA GLY A 101 28.62 -25.46 10.48
C GLY A 101 27.16 -25.33 10.01
N TYR A 102 26.33 -24.60 10.75
CA TYR A 102 24.93 -24.34 10.38
C TYR A 102 24.77 -23.61 9.04
N THR A 103 25.77 -22.86 8.56
CA THR A 103 25.67 -22.11 7.30
C THR A 103 25.60 -23.02 6.08
N ARG A 104 25.94 -24.31 6.24
CA ARG A 104 25.76 -25.33 5.20
C ARG A 104 24.30 -25.53 4.79
N VAL A 105 23.37 -25.45 5.74
CA VAL A 105 21.92 -25.56 5.48
C VAL A 105 21.26 -24.19 5.33
N LEU A 106 21.81 -23.17 5.99
CA LEU A 106 21.33 -21.80 5.94
C LEU A 106 22.47 -20.86 5.49
N PRO A 107 22.76 -20.79 4.17
CA PRO A 107 23.81 -19.93 3.66
C PRO A 107 23.52 -18.46 3.99
N GLN A 108 24.53 -17.76 4.50
CA GLN A 108 24.43 -16.32 4.70
C GLN A 108 24.72 -15.60 3.39
N GLN A 109 24.07 -14.44 3.18
CA GLN A 109 24.48 -13.54 2.12
C GLN A 109 25.84 -12.93 2.51
N SER A 110 26.86 -13.16 1.68
CA SER A 110 28.22 -12.66 1.90
C SER A 110 28.23 -11.14 1.88
N LYS A 111 28.95 -10.52 2.84
CA LYS A 111 29.20 -9.08 2.82
C LYS A 111 30.56 -8.81 2.18
N PRO A 112 30.61 -8.05 1.07
CA PRO A 112 31.88 -7.62 0.49
C PRO A 112 32.75 -6.92 1.55
N ALA A 113 34.08 -7.08 1.49
CA ALA A 113 35.08 -6.58 2.43
C ALA A 113 35.26 -7.33 3.78
N GLU A 114 34.26 -8.05 4.30
CA GLU A 114 34.47 -8.91 5.50
C GLU A 114 34.83 -10.36 5.14
N ASP A 115 34.33 -10.83 3.99
CA ASP A 115 34.53 -12.19 3.48
C ASP A 115 35.73 -12.32 2.53
N ASP A 116 36.50 -11.25 2.35
CA ASP A 116 37.63 -11.26 1.42
C ASP A 116 38.76 -12.16 1.96
N VAL A 117 39.35 -12.94 1.06
CA VAL A 117 40.53 -13.74 1.36
C VAL A 117 41.75 -12.87 1.12
N LEU A 118 42.42 -12.49 2.21
CA LEU A 118 43.69 -11.77 2.11
C LEU A 118 44.81 -12.74 1.69
N PRO A 119 45.77 -12.28 0.86
CA PRO A 119 46.94 -13.08 0.52
C PRO A 119 47.77 -13.39 1.76
N GLU A 120 48.60 -14.44 1.70
CA GLU A 120 49.62 -14.65 2.73
C GLU A 120 50.62 -13.49 2.71
N MET A 121 50.93 -12.94 3.88
CA MET A 121 51.81 -11.79 4.04
C MET A 121 52.71 -12.03 5.25
N VAL A 122 53.92 -11.45 5.23
CA VAL A 122 54.85 -11.52 6.37
C VAL A 122 55.02 -10.15 7.00
N GLN A 123 55.18 -10.11 8.32
CA GLN A 123 55.47 -8.87 9.01
C GLN A 123 56.78 -8.25 8.49
N GLY A 124 56.72 -6.97 8.10
CA GLY A 124 57.85 -6.24 7.52
C GLY A 124 57.95 -6.34 5.99
N GLU A 125 57.03 -7.06 5.33
CA GLU A 125 56.95 -7.10 3.88
C GLU A 125 56.64 -5.72 3.29
N ALA A 126 57.41 -5.33 2.25
CA ALA A 126 57.22 -4.07 1.56
C ALA A 126 56.14 -4.22 0.47
N LEU A 127 55.03 -3.50 0.62
CA LEU A 127 53.93 -3.49 -0.35
C LEU A 127 54.10 -2.37 -1.37
N LYS A 128 53.85 -2.68 -2.65
CA LYS A 128 53.87 -1.68 -3.73
C LYS A 128 52.48 -1.08 -3.91
N LEU A 129 52.40 0.25 -3.86
CA LEU A 129 51.19 0.98 -4.23
C LEU A 129 50.85 0.74 -5.71
N ILE A 130 49.63 0.30 -5.97
CA ILE A 130 49.10 0.09 -7.33
C ILE A 130 48.19 1.25 -7.73
N GLN A 131 47.18 1.54 -6.90
CA GLN A 131 46.13 2.51 -7.17
C GLN A 131 45.63 3.15 -5.87
N ILE A 132 45.13 4.38 -5.96
CA ILE A 132 44.42 5.08 -4.89
C ILE A 132 43.03 5.42 -5.42
N ASP A 133 41.98 4.94 -4.75
CA ASP A 133 40.58 5.16 -5.10
C ASP A 133 39.90 6.07 -4.07
N PRO A 134 39.86 7.40 -4.29
CA PRO A 134 39.18 8.29 -3.38
C PRO A 134 37.66 8.14 -3.52
N SER A 135 36.96 7.93 -2.40
CA SER A 135 35.50 7.89 -2.34
C SER A 135 34.95 8.96 -1.40
N GLN A 136 33.85 9.60 -1.80
CA GLN A 136 33.09 10.50 -0.95
C GLN A 136 31.91 9.76 -0.33
N HIS A 137 31.75 9.90 0.98
CA HIS A 137 30.68 9.29 1.76
C HIS A 137 29.91 10.35 2.55
N PHE A 138 28.63 10.07 2.83
CA PHE A 138 27.78 10.91 3.68
C PHE A 138 27.31 10.15 4.92
N THR A 139 27.10 10.87 6.02
CA THR A 139 26.52 10.30 7.24
C THR A 139 25.11 9.78 6.95
N LYS A 140 24.86 8.51 7.30
CA LYS A 140 23.56 7.88 7.10
C LYS A 140 22.56 8.33 8.17
N PRO A 141 21.34 8.76 7.81
CA PRO A 141 20.28 8.98 8.78
C PRO A 141 19.83 7.64 9.40
N PRO A 142 19.03 7.66 10.48
CA PRO A 142 18.37 6.46 10.97
C PRO A 142 17.59 5.79 9.83
N ALA A 143 17.84 4.49 9.63
CA ALA A 143 17.22 3.74 8.54
C ALA A 143 15.70 3.69 8.74
N ARG A 144 14.95 3.86 7.65
CA ARG A 144 13.50 3.69 7.68
C ARG A 144 13.11 2.27 8.05
N PHE A 145 11.99 2.16 8.77
CA PHE A 145 11.42 0.86 9.09
C PHE A 145 10.95 0.15 7.82
N THR A 146 11.30 -1.13 7.69
CA THR A 146 10.55 -2.14 6.93
C THR A 146 9.41 -2.70 7.79
N GLU A 147 8.48 -3.43 7.20
CA GLU A 147 7.47 -4.21 7.94
C GLU A 147 8.12 -5.11 9.01
N ALA A 148 9.16 -5.86 8.64
CA ALA A 148 9.85 -6.76 9.55
C ALA A 148 10.55 -6.02 10.71
N SER A 149 11.24 -4.91 10.42
CA SER A 149 11.92 -4.13 11.47
C SER A 149 10.94 -3.37 12.37
N LEU A 150 9.77 -2.98 11.86
CA LEU A 150 8.72 -2.37 12.67
C LEU A 150 8.12 -3.40 13.62
N VAL A 151 7.80 -4.61 13.14
CA VAL A 151 7.36 -5.72 13.99
C VAL A 151 8.40 -6.03 15.06
N LYS A 152 9.69 -6.07 14.70
CA LYS A 152 10.78 -6.27 15.66
C LYS A 152 10.84 -5.17 16.73
N GLU A 153 10.63 -3.92 16.36
CA GLU A 153 10.62 -2.79 17.31
C GLU A 153 9.38 -2.82 18.20
N MET A 154 8.21 -3.18 17.66
CA MET A 154 6.98 -3.40 18.43
C MET A 154 7.16 -4.51 19.47
N GLU A 155 7.70 -5.66 19.04
CA GLU A 155 8.00 -6.80 19.90
C GLU A 155 9.01 -6.45 20.99
N LYS A 156 10.02 -5.63 20.67
CA LYS A 156 10.99 -5.12 21.65
C LYS A 156 10.35 -4.21 22.70
N ARG A 157 9.29 -3.48 22.34
CA ARG A 157 8.57 -2.56 23.22
C ARG A 157 7.35 -3.19 23.91
N GLY A 158 7.08 -4.48 23.70
CA GLY A 158 5.91 -5.16 24.27
C GLY A 158 4.57 -4.75 23.63
N ILE A 159 4.60 -4.07 22.49
CA ILE A 159 3.39 -3.55 21.82
C ILE A 159 2.86 -4.59 20.83
N GLY A 160 1.61 -5.01 21.02
CA GLY A 160 0.97 -6.04 20.22
C GLY A 160 1.46 -7.46 20.55
N ARG A 161 0.94 -8.44 19.79
CA ARG A 161 1.17 -9.88 19.98
C ARG A 161 1.35 -10.55 18.61
N PRO A 162 1.87 -11.79 18.54
CA PRO A 162 2.02 -12.53 17.27
C PRO A 162 0.75 -12.59 16.41
N SER A 163 -0.42 -12.59 17.04
CA SER A 163 -1.73 -12.58 16.39
C SER A 163 -2.13 -11.21 15.80
N THR A 164 -1.53 -10.11 16.26
CA THR A 164 -1.95 -8.75 15.90
C THR A 164 -0.96 -8.02 14.99
N TYR A 165 0.30 -8.43 14.91
CA TYR A 165 1.33 -7.74 14.11
C TYR A 165 0.91 -7.49 12.65
N ALA A 166 0.47 -8.53 11.93
CA ALA A 166 0.06 -8.37 10.53
C ALA A 166 -1.14 -7.43 10.37
N ALA A 167 -2.11 -7.51 11.30
CA ALA A 167 -3.31 -6.67 11.27
C ALA A 167 -2.97 -5.20 11.55
N ILE A 168 -2.05 -4.92 12.49
CA ILE A 168 -1.58 -3.56 12.79
C ILE A 168 -0.91 -2.95 11.55
N ILE A 169 0.02 -3.69 10.94
CA ILE A 169 0.76 -3.26 9.75
C ILE A 169 -0.18 -2.96 8.56
N SER A 170 -1.18 -3.81 8.32
CA SER A 170 -2.18 -3.55 7.27
C SER A 170 -3.03 -2.32 7.60
N THR A 171 -3.50 -2.21 8.84
CA THR A 171 -4.45 -1.16 9.24
C THR A 171 -3.86 0.24 9.14
N ILE A 172 -2.60 0.43 9.53
CA ILE A 172 -1.95 1.75 9.45
C ILE A 172 -1.71 2.20 8.00
N GLN A 173 -1.50 1.23 7.08
CA GLN A 173 -1.38 1.49 5.64
C GLN A 173 -2.75 1.79 5.02
N ASP A 174 -3.76 0.96 5.29
CA ASP A 174 -5.10 1.11 4.72
C ASP A 174 -5.78 2.43 5.14
N ARG A 175 -5.45 2.92 6.34
CA ARG A 175 -5.93 4.22 6.85
C ARG A 175 -5.19 5.43 6.26
N GLY A 176 -4.10 5.21 5.51
CA GLY A 176 -3.32 6.28 4.89
C GLY A 176 -2.48 7.09 5.88
N TYR A 177 -2.09 6.50 7.01
CA TYR A 177 -1.15 7.13 7.95
C TYR A 177 0.30 6.92 7.55
N VAL A 178 0.57 5.80 6.89
CA VAL A 178 1.88 5.46 6.34
C VAL A 178 1.72 4.87 4.95
N THR A 179 2.75 4.98 4.15
CA THR A 179 2.88 4.30 2.85
C THR A 179 4.15 3.49 2.79
N LEU A 180 4.14 2.45 1.96
CA LEU A 180 5.28 1.59 1.72
C LEU A 180 5.86 1.89 0.34
N HIS A 181 7.11 2.35 0.31
CA HIS A 181 7.86 2.57 -0.92
C HIS A 181 9.18 1.82 -0.83
N ASN A 182 9.48 0.99 -1.83
CA ASN A 182 10.70 0.18 -1.85
C ASN A 182 10.91 -0.59 -0.53
N ARG A 183 9.81 -1.16 0.01
CA ARG A 183 9.77 -1.94 1.27
C ARG A 183 10.13 -1.14 2.53
N ARG A 184 10.16 0.19 2.45
CA ARG A 184 10.39 1.12 3.57
C ARG A 184 9.15 1.94 3.85
N PHE A 185 8.87 2.19 5.13
CA PHE A 185 7.77 3.03 5.57
C PHE A 185 8.11 4.51 5.43
N TYR A 186 7.13 5.23 4.91
CA TYR A 186 7.06 6.69 4.88
C TYR A 186 5.84 7.10 5.70
N SER A 187 6.03 8.06 6.61
CA SER A 187 4.87 8.67 7.28
C SER A 187 4.17 9.59 6.28
N GLU A 188 2.87 9.44 6.18
CA GLU A 188 2.03 10.38 5.43
C GLU A 188 1.75 11.60 6.30
N LYS A 189 1.46 12.72 5.65
CA LYS A 189 1.23 13.97 6.37
C LYS A 189 0.08 13.90 7.38
N MET A 190 -0.95 13.11 7.05
CA MET A 190 -2.05 12.85 7.97
C MET A 190 -1.62 12.00 9.16
N GLY A 191 -0.69 11.06 8.97
CA GLY A 191 -0.10 10.27 10.05
C GLY A 191 0.58 11.16 11.08
N ASP A 192 1.47 12.05 10.64
CA ASP A 192 2.18 12.98 11.53
C ASP A 192 1.20 13.85 12.33
N ILE A 193 0.20 14.44 11.67
CA ILE A 193 -0.79 15.31 12.30
C ILE A 193 -1.63 14.54 13.33
N VAL A 194 -2.13 13.36 12.98
CA VAL A 194 -2.95 12.56 13.90
C VAL A 194 -2.12 12.11 15.10
N THR A 195 -0.88 11.66 14.88
CA THR A 195 0.02 11.28 15.96
C THR A 195 0.26 12.44 16.91
N GLU A 196 0.56 13.64 16.41
CA GLU A 196 0.80 14.81 17.25
C GLU A 196 -0.46 15.19 18.05
N ARG A 197 -1.65 15.24 17.42
CA ARG A 197 -2.91 15.55 18.11
C ARG A 197 -3.25 14.53 19.19
N LEU A 198 -3.03 13.25 18.91
CA LEU A 198 -3.25 12.20 19.91
C LEU A 198 -2.21 12.28 21.04
N SER A 199 -0.96 12.63 20.75
CA SER A 199 0.07 12.82 21.79
C SER A 199 -0.24 14.02 22.70
N GLU A 200 -0.79 15.09 22.16
CA GLU A 200 -1.24 16.28 22.92
C GLU A 200 -2.43 15.96 23.84
N SER A 201 -3.47 15.31 23.32
CA SER A 201 -4.74 15.09 24.06
C SER A 201 -4.84 13.75 24.81
N PHE A 202 -4.09 12.74 24.38
CA PHE A 202 -4.15 11.37 24.89
C PHE A 202 -2.75 10.83 25.20
N SER A 203 -1.90 11.63 25.86
CA SER A 203 -0.50 11.30 26.15
C SER A 203 -0.28 9.89 26.72
N ASN A 204 -1.10 9.47 27.70
CA ASN A 204 -1.00 8.11 28.26
C ASN A 204 -1.33 7.01 27.23
N LEU A 205 -2.34 7.22 26.38
CA LEU A 205 -2.72 6.22 25.36
C LEU A 205 -1.65 6.10 24.27
N MET A 206 -0.90 7.17 24.03
CA MET A 206 0.20 7.21 23.07
C MET A 206 1.54 6.81 23.68
N ASP A 207 1.59 6.53 24.98
CA ASP A 207 2.77 6.05 25.66
C ASP A 207 3.01 4.56 25.35
N TYR A 208 4.28 4.22 25.13
CA TYR A 208 4.66 2.85 24.79
C TYR A 208 4.52 1.90 25.98
N GLY A 209 4.83 2.36 27.19
CA GLY A 209 4.71 1.56 28.41
C GLY A 209 3.25 1.25 28.71
N PHE A 210 2.39 2.26 28.71
CA PHE A 210 0.95 2.05 28.91
C PHE A 210 0.34 1.06 27.91
N THR A 211 0.75 1.14 26.65
CA THR A 211 0.27 0.21 25.61
C THR A 211 0.74 -1.22 25.86
N ALA A 212 1.99 -1.40 26.32
CA ALA A 212 2.51 -2.72 26.69
C ALA A 212 1.79 -3.28 27.93
N ASP A 213 1.61 -2.45 28.96
CA ASP A 213 0.90 -2.80 30.20
C ASP A 213 -0.55 -3.19 29.91
N MET A 214 -1.21 -2.54 28.94
CA MET A 214 -2.57 -2.91 28.54
C MET A 214 -2.63 -4.35 28.01
N GLU A 215 -1.62 -4.78 27.27
CA GLU A 215 -1.55 -6.15 26.76
C GLU A 215 -1.25 -7.15 27.89
N GLU A 216 -0.41 -6.80 28.87
CA GLU A 216 -0.20 -7.61 30.07
C GLU A 216 -1.49 -7.78 30.88
N ASN A 217 -2.26 -6.70 31.06
CA ASN A 217 -3.57 -6.79 31.73
C ASN A 217 -4.53 -7.75 31.00
N LEU A 218 -4.46 -7.86 29.66
CA LEU A 218 -5.26 -8.83 28.91
C LEU A 218 -4.76 -10.27 29.12
N ASP A 219 -3.46 -10.47 29.29
CA ASP A 219 -2.88 -11.77 29.63
C ASP A 219 -3.27 -12.19 31.06
N ASP A 220 -3.25 -11.28 32.04
CA ASP A 220 -3.76 -11.51 33.41
C ASP A 220 -5.23 -11.96 33.39
N VAL A 221 -6.05 -11.30 32.57
CA VAL A 221 -7.48 -11.67 32.38
C VAL A 221 -7.60 -13.07 31.79
N ALA A 222 -6.79 -13.41 30.78
CA ALA A 222 -6.82 -14.72 30.15
C ALA A 222 -6.39 -15.86 31.10
N GLN A 223 -5.50 -15.56 32.05
CA GLN A 223 -5.06 -16.48 33.10
C GLN A 223 -6.03 -16.54 34.30
N GLY A 224 -7.03 -15.65 34.34
CA GLY A 224 -8.01 -15.57 35.43
C GLY A 224 -7.50 -14.82 36.66
N GLU A 225 -6.41 -14.07 36.53
CA GLU A 225 -5.81 -13.27 37.61
C GLU A 225 -6.53 -11.92 37.81
N ARG A 226 -7.20 -11.41 36.76
CA ARG A 226 -8.02 -10.20 36.80
C ARG A 226 -9.41 -10.41 36.19
N ASP A 227 -10.41 -9.69 36.71
CA ASP A 227 -11.73 -9.62 36.08
C ASP A 227 -11.74 -8.62 34.92
N TRP A 228 -12.14 -9.08 33.73
CA TRP A 228 -12.12 -8.30 32.50
C TRP A 228 -12.99 -7.03 32.57
N LYS A 229 -14.09 -7.05 33.34
CA LYS A 229 -14.97 -5.89 33.48
C LYS A 229 -14.30 -4.77 34.26
N ASN A 230 -13.60 -5.11 35.35
CA ASN A 230 -12.85 -4.12 36.13
C ASN A 230 -11.78 -3.44 35.26
N VAL A 231 -11.05 -4.21 34.44
CA VAL A 231 -10.06 -3.65 33.50
C VAL A 231 -10.73 -2.68 32.51
N LEU A 232 -11.89 -3.02 31.97
CA LEU A 232 -12.63 -2.14 31.07
C LEU A 232 -13.16 -0.88 31.76
N ASP A 233 -13.68 -1.01 32.98
CA ASP A 233 -14.24 0.11 33.75
C ASP A 233 -13.14 1.11 34.13
N GLU A 234 -11.96 0.62 34.54
CA GLU A 234 -10.78 1.45 34.81
C GLU A 234 -10.31 2.19 33.55
N PHE A 235 -10.12 1.45 32.45
CA PHE A 235 -9.71 2.04 31.17
C PHE A 235 -10.70 3.10 30.68
N TYR A 236 -12.00 2.77 30.66
CA TYR A 236 -13.04 3.65 30.15
C TYR A 236 -13.25 4.87 31.04
N GLY A 237 -13.12 4.71 32.36
CA GLY A 237 -13.20 5.81 33.32
C GLY A 237 -12.15 6.89 33.06
N ASP A 238 -10.92 6.50 32.73
CA ASP A 238 -9.85 7.44 32.39
C ASP A 238 -9.94 7.97 30.95
N PHE A 239 -10.29 7.09 30.00
CA PHE A 239 -10.44 7.47 28.59
C PHE A 239 -11.56 8.51 28.40
N SER A 240 -12.72 8.30 29.02
CA SER A 240 -13.88 9.18 28.88
C SER A 240 -13.62 10.59 29.40
N LYS A 241 -12.89 10.75 30.50
CA LYS A 241 -12.45 12.05 31.02
C LYS A 241 -11.55 12.79 30.02
N LYS A 242 -10.56 12.09 29.45
CA LYS A 242 -9.66 12.67 28.44
C LYS A 242 -10.41 13.04 27.17
N LEU A 243 -11.35 12.21 26.74
CA LEU A 243 -12.20 12.49 25.60
C LEU A 243 -13.04 13.76 25.82
N GLN A 244 -13.66 13.92 26.99
CA GLN A 244 -14.41 15.13 27.34
C GLN A 244 -13.53 16.39 27.30
N THR A 245 -12.31 16.32 27.82
CA THR A 245 -11.36 17.43 27.72
C THR A 245 -11.02 17.72 26.26
N ALA A 246 -10.73 16.68 25.46
CA ALA A 246 -10.38 16.82 24.05
C ALA A 246 -11.54 17.39 23.20
N GLU A 247 -12.79 17.18 23.59
CA GLU A 247 -13.98 17.75 22.94
C GLU A 247 -14.27 19.21 23.34
N SER A 248 -13.63 19.72 24.39
CA SER A 248 -13.81 21.09 24.87
C SER A 248 -13.44 22.12 23.80
N SER A 249 -14.22 23.20 23.68
CA SER A 249 -13.95 24.25 22.71
C SER A 249 -12.81 25.21 23.08
N GLU A 250 -12.41 25.27 24.35
CA GLU A 250 -11.34 26.16 24.82
C GLU A 250 -10.00 25.42 24.97
N ASP A 251 -10.01 24.27 25.66
CA ASP A 251 -8.81 23.47 25.97
C ASP A 251 -8.77 22.12 25.22
N GLY A 252 -9.61 21.94 24.21
CA GLY A 252 -9.71 20.67 23.48
C GLY A 252 -8.63 20.45 22.44
N MET A 253 -8.78 19.34 21.73
CA MET A 253 -7.82 18.91 20.72
C MET A 253 -7.69 19.97 19.62
N ARG A 254 -6.45 20.37 19.36
CA ARG A 254 -6.13 21.47 18.45
C ARG A 254 -6.60 21.20 17.02
N ALA A 255 -7.30 22.17 16.43
CA ALA A 255 -7.71 22.07 15.03
C ALA A 255 -6.49 22.08 14.08
N ASN A 256 -6.62 21.38 12.95
CA ASN A 256 -5.64 21.43 11.86
C ASN A 256 -5.79 22.75 11.09
N GLN A 257 -5.03 23.76 11.48
CA GLN A 257 -5.10 25.09 10.87
C GLN A 257 -4.43 25.12 9.49
N PRO A 258 -5.07 25.69 8.47
CA PRO A 258 -4.50 25.76 7.14
C PRO A 258 -3.40 26.83 7.06
N THR A 259 -2.34 26.56 6.30
CA THR A 259 -1.23 27.51 6.12
C THR A 259 -1.50 28.41 4.93
N MET A 260 -1.52 29.73 5.14
CA MET A 260 -1.74 30.71 4.07
C MET A 260 -0.54 30.78 3.11
N THR A 261 -0.82 30.84 1.81
CA THR A 261 0.21 31.00 0.77
C THR A 261 -0.08 32.23 -0.08
N ASN A 262 0.91 32.67 -0.86
CA ASN A 262 0.76 33.74 -1.84
C ASN A 262 0.24 33.25 -3.21
N ILE A 263 -0.19 31.99 -3.31
CA ILE A 263 -0.66 31.39 -4.56
C ILE A 263 -2.11 31.86 -4.82
N PRO A 264 -2.41 32.56 -5.92
CA PRO A 264 -3.75 33.04 -6.20
C PRO A 264 -4.68 31.92 -6.69
N CYS A 265 -5.92 31.92 -6.22
CA CYS A 265 -6.96 31.02 -6.70
C CYS A 265 -7.33 31.36 -8.15
N LYS A 266 -7.33 30.35 -9.03
CA LYS A 266 -7.69 30.51 -10.46
C LYS A 266 -9.15 30.92 -10.69
N GLU A 267 -10.04 30.68 -9.73
CA GLU A 267 -11.47 30.99 -9.85
C GLU A 267 -11.85 32.38 -9.32
N CYS A 268 -11.22 32.85 -8.24
CA CYS A 268 -11.61 34.10 -7.58
C CYS A 268 -10.47 35.04 -7.20
N GLY A 269 -9.22 34.69 -7.51
CA GLY A 269 -8.03 35.50 -7.25
C GLY A 269 -7.54 35.53 -5.79
N ARG A 270 -8.37 35.13 -4.81
CA ARG A 270 -7.98 35.09 -3.40
C ARG A 270 -6.83 34.10 -3.15
N PRO A 271 -5.96 34.33 -2.15
CA PRO A 271 -4.85 33.42 -1.92
C PRO A 271 -5.33 32.03 -1.47
N MET A 272 -4.58 31.01 -1.83
CA MET A 272 -4.84 29.62 -1.47
C MET A 272 -4.09 29.25 -0.19
N MET A 273 -4.59 28.23 0.50
CA MET A 273 -4.01 27.74 1.74
C MET A 273 -3.69 26.25 1.62
N ILE A 274 -2.54 25.84 2.15
CA ILE A 274 -2.16 24.43 2.30
C ILE A 274 -3.10 23.80 3.33
N ARG A 275 -3.71 22.69 2.92
CA ARG A 275 -4.63 21.89 3.74
C ARG A 275 -4.24 20.43 3.61
N THR A 276 -4.40 19.70 4.71
CA THR A 276 -4.20 18.25 4.74
C THR A 276 -5.53 17.58 5.01
N ALA A 277 -5.91 16.64 4.14
CA ALA A 277 -7.06 15.75 4.33
C ALA A 277 -6.58 14.30 4.29
N SER A 278 -7.48 13.35 4.56
CA SER A 278 -7.17 11.91 4.53
C SER A 278 -6.68 11.44 3.15
N THR A 279 -7.00 12.17 2.09
CA THR A 279 -6.54 11.87 0.73
C THR A 279 -5.20 12.52 0.37
N GLY A 280 -4.58 13.25 1.29
CA GLY A 280 -3.30 13.94 1.09
C GLY A 280 -3.38 15.46 1.25
N VAL A 281 -2.29 16.11 0.83
CA VAL A 281 -2.11 17.57 0.91
C VAL A 281 -2.65 18.24 -0.36
N PHE A 282 -3.31 19.37 -0.21
CA PHE A 282 -3.88 20.14 -1.31
C PHE A 282 -3.93 21.64 -0.97
N LEU A 283 -4.10 22.47 -2.00
CA LEU A 283 -4.40 23.88 -1.82
C LEU A 283 -5.91 24.10 -1.86
N GLY A 284 -6.46 24.78 -0.86
CA GLY A 284 -7.86 25.22 -0.83
C GLY A 284 -7.96 26.73 -0.78
N CYS A 285 -8.89 27.33 -1.52
CA CYS A 285 -9.08 28.78 -1.50
C CYS A 285 -9.40 29.32 -0.09
N SER A 286 -8.77 30.41 0.33
CA SER A 286 -9.10 31.14 1.57
C SER A 286 -10.56 31.62 1.63
N GLY A 287 -11.19 31.82 0.48
CA GLY A 287 -12.61 32.13 0.36
C GLY A 287 -13.55 31.03 0.84
N TYR A 288 -13.08 29.81 1.15
CA TYR A 288 -13.94 28.73 1.64
C TYR A 288 -14.60 29.05 2.99
N SER A 289 -13.93 29.83 3.85
CA SER A 289 -14.44 30.23 5.17
C SER A 289 -15.59 31.23 5.12
N LEU A 290 -15.90 31.77 3.94
CA LEU A 290 -17.03 32.67 3.76
C LEU A 290 -18.39 31.96 3.92
N PRO A 291 -19.47 32.73 4.11
CA PRO A 291 -20.83 32.20 4.10
C PRO A 291 -21.11 31.34 2.85
N PRO A 292 -22.00 30.32 2.92
CA PRO A 292 -22.24 29.39 1.82
C PRO A 292 -22.53 30.00 0.45
N LYS A 293 -23.09 31.21 0.42
CA LYS A 293 -23.40 31.95 -0.81
C LYS A 293 -22.17 32.54 -1.52
N GLU A 294 -21.10 32.81 -0.78
CA GLU A 294 -19.91 33.51 -1.26
C GLU A 294 -18.65 32.65 -1.20
N ARG A 295 -18.75 31.41 -0.68
CA ARG A 295 -17.58 30.55 -0.52
C ARG A 295 -17.05 30.04 -1.85
N CYS A 296 -15.75 30.20 -2.03
CA CYS A 296 -15.03 29.57 -3.13
C CYS A 296 -14.66 28.14 -2.72
N LYS A 297 -15.13 27.15 -3.47
CA LYS A 297 -14.85 25.72 -3.25
C LYS A 297 -13.69 25.20 -4.10
N ALA A 298 -12.96 26.10 -4.77
CA ALA A 298 -11.82 25.74 -5.60
C ALA A 298 -10.72 25.08 -4.78
N THR A 299 -10.22 23.96 -5.29
CA THR A 299 -9.08 23.23 -4.75
C THR A 299 -8.10 22.89 -5.86
N VAL A 300 -6.81 22.81 -5.51
CA VAL A 300 -5.75 22.30 -6.37
C VAL A 300 -5.08 21.15 -5.63
N ASN A 301 -5.14 19.96 -6.21
CA ASN A 301 -4.49 18.78 -5.64
C ASN A 301 -2.98 18.89 -5.80
N LEU A 302 -2.23 18.71 -4.72
CA LEU A 302 -0.78 18.72 -4.76
C LEU A 302 -0.28 17.30 -4.96
N VAL A 303 0.51 17.08 -6.02
CA VAL A 303 1.07 15.75 -6.32
C VAL A 303 2.45 15.65 -5.67
N PRO A 304 2.72 14.64 -4.82
CA PRO A 304 4.05 14.46 -4.25
C PRO A 304 5.13 14.41 -5.34
N GLY A 305 6.14 15.27 -5.20
CA GLY A 305 7.27 15.42 -6.10
C GLY A 305 8.58 14.86 -5.54
N ASP A 306 8.56 14.33 -4.32
CA ASP A 306 9.73 13.75 -3.67
C ASP A 306 10.30 12.55 -4.44
N GLU A 307 11.62 12.45 -4.43
CA GLU A 307 12.33 11.27 -4.91
C GLU A 307 12.23 10.14 -3.88
N ILE A 308 11.97 8.93 -4.37
CA ILE A 308 11.96 7.72 -3.55
C ILE A 308 13.36 7.11 -3.64
N ALA A 309 13.99 6.89 -2.48
CA ALA A 309 15.29 6.24 -2.40
C ALA A 309 15.22 4.83 -3.01
N ALA A 310 16.27 4.42 -3.71
CA ALA A 310 16.36 3.06 -4.24
C ALA A 310 16.36 2.01 -3.12
N ASP A 311 15.91 0.79 -3.40
CA ASP A 311 16.01 -0.33 -2.47
C ASP A 311 17.47 -0.84 -2.43
N ASP A 312 18.33 -0.13 -1.70
CA ASP A 312 19.74 -0.48 -1.51
C ASP A 312 20.21 -0.34 -0.05
N GLU A 313 21.34 -0.99 0.26
CA GLU A 313 22.04 -0.86 1.55
C GLU A 313 23.04 0.32 1.57
N GLY A 314 23.04 1.12 0.52
CA GLY A 314 24.00 2.19 0.24
C GLY A 314 23.67 3.48 1.00
N GLU A 315 23.85 4.60 0.29
CA GLU A 315 23.61 5.95 0.79
C GLU A 315 22.45 6.62 0.04
N SER A 316 21.55 5.84 -0.57
CA SER A 316 20.41 6.36 -1.35
C SER A 316 19.48 7.22 -0.49
N GLU A 317 19.10 6.75 0.69
CA GLU A 317 18.29 7.53 1.66
C GLU A 317 19.00 8.84 2.05
N SER A 318 20.31 8.79 2.29
CA SER A 318 21.12 9.97 2.60
C SER A 318 21.10 10.99 1.47
N ARG A 319 21.24 10.53 0.22
CA ARG A 319 21.24 11.37 -0.98
C ARG A 319 19.89 12.03 -1.20
N VAL A 320 18.80 11.29 -1.05
CA VAL A 320 17.44 11.85 -1.12
C VAL A 320 17.24 12.92 -0.05
N LEU A 321 17.66 12.66 1.19
CA LEU A 321 17.54 13.64 2.28
C LEU A 321 18.40 14.89 2.08
N LEU A 322 19.58 14.75 1.48
CA LEU A 322 20.45 15.88 1.12
C LEU A 322 19.85 16.72 -0.02
N GLY A 323 19.11 16.09 -0.93
CA GLY A 323 18.40 16.77 -2.01
C GLY A 323 17.16 17.56 -1.55
N LYS A 324 16.68 17.34 -0.31
CA LYS A 324 15.54 18.08 0.23
C LYS A 324 15.92 19.53 0.59
N HIS A 325 15.05 20.46 0.24
CA HIS A 325 15.12 21.84 0.71
C HIS A 325 15.00 21.89 2.25
N ARG A 326 15.55 22.95 2.84
CA ARG A 326 15.48 23.20 4.28
C ARG A 326 14.59 24.37 4.54
N CYS A 327 13.62 24.19 5.43
CA CYS A 327 12.65 25.22 5.77
C CYS A 327 13.38 26.51 6.21
N PRO A 328 13.03 27.67 5.64
CA PRO A 328 13.70 28.93 5.97
C PRO A 328 13.39 29.42 7.39
N ILE A 329 12.40 28.81 8.07
CA ILE A 329 11.99 29.16 9.43
C ILE A 329 12.66 28.26 10.48
N CYS A 330 12.64 26.93 10.27
CA CYS A 330 13.08 25.96 11.27
C CYS A 330 14.16 24.97 10.79
N ALA A 331 14.68 25.14 9.58
CA ALA A 331 15.68 24.27 8.94
C ALA A 331 15.28 22.78 8.78
N THR A 332 14.04 22.41 9.09
CA THR A 332 13.54 21.04 8.87
C THR A 332 13.48 20.73 7.37
N ALA A 333 13.73 19.47 7.00
CA ALA A 333 13.58 19.04 5.61
C ALA A 333 12.16 19.33 5.10
N MET A 334 12.05 19.79 3.85
CA MET A 334 10.79 20.11 3.21
C MET A 334 10.33 18.98 2.28
N ASP A 335 9.02 18.81 2.17
CA ASP A 335 8.37 17.88 1.26
C ASP A 335 7.99 18.63 -0.02
N ALA A 336 8.41 18.10 -1.16
CA ALA A 336 8.15 18.69 -2.46
C ALA A 336 6.82 18.21 -3.03
N TYR A 337 6.05 19.15 -3.59
CA TYR A 337 4.82 18.89 -4.31
C TYR A 337 4.82 19.63 -5.64
N LEU A 338 4.37 18.97 -6.71
CA LEU A 338 4.15 19.63 -7.99
C LEU A 338 2.85 20.42 -7.95
N LEU A 339 2.95 21.72 -8.19
CA LEU A 339 1.81 22.65 -8.27
C LEU A 339 1.30 22.72 -9.71
N ASP A 340 2.23 22.87 -10.67
CA ASP A 340 1.97 22.82 -12.10
C ASP A 340 3.27 22.46 -12.86
N GLU A 341 3.29 22.60 -14.18
CA GLU A 341 4.44 22.29 -15.04
C GLU A 341 5.63 23.25 -14.83
N LYS A 342 5.42 24.38 -14.15
CA LYS A 342 6.42 25.43 -13.95
C LYS A 342 6.81 25.65 -12.50
N HIS A 343 5.99 25.20 -11.57
CA HIS A 343 6.16 25.48 -10.15
C HIS A 343 6.12 24.20 -9.32
N LYS A 344 7.09 24.06 -8.43
CA LYS A 344 7.11 23.07 -7.35
C LYS A 344 6.99 23.80 -6.02
N LEU A 345 6.06 23.34 -5.18
CA LEU A 345 5.83 23.86 -3.85
C LEU A 345 6.54 22.96 -2.84
N HIS A 346 7.51 23.52 -2.11
CA HIS A 346 8.15 22.88 -0.98
C HIS A 346 7.42 23.28 0.30
N ILE A 347 6.99 22.31 1.09
CA ILE A 347 6.25 22.53 2.33
C ILE A 347 7.10 22.01 3.48
N CYS A 348 7.24 22.77 4.56
CA CYS A 348 8.00 22.32 5.73
C CYS A 348 7.48 20.96 6.26
N GLY A 349 8.39 20.04 6.57
CA GLY A 349 8.04 18.75 7.17
C GLY A 349 7.26 18.86 8.49
N ASN A 350 7.37 19.99 9.20
CA ASN A 350 6.59 20.28 10.41
C ASN A 350 5.29 21.06 10.15
N ASN A 351 4.79 21.14 8.92
CA ASN A 351 3.48 21.74 8.64
C ASN A 351 2.36 20.93 9.35
N PRO A 352 1.28 21.53 9.88
CA PRO A 352 0.91 22.95 9.88
C PRO A 352 1.61 23.79 10.95
N ASP A 353 2.33 23.21 11.91
CA ASP A 353 2.94 23.90 13.06
C ASP A 353 4.03 24.88 12.62
N CYS A 354 4.74 24.52 11.56
CA CYS A 354 5.57 25.43 10.81
C CYS A 354 4.86 25.85 9.51
N VAL A 355 4.64 27.15 9.37
CA VAL A 355 4.04 27.77 8.17
C VAL A 355 5.04 27.95 7.01
N GLY A 356 6.27 27.47 7.15
CA GLY A 356 7.32 27.63 6.15
C GLY A 356 7.00 26.87 4.87
N TYR A 357 7.06 27.57 3.75
CA TYR A 357 6.97 27.01 2.41
C TYR A 357 7.84 27.80 1.44
N GLU A 358 8.22 27.19 0.32
CA GLU A 358 8.95 27.82 -0.77
C GLU A 358 8.35 27.40 -2.10
N ILE A 359 8.42 28.28 -3.10
CA ILE A 359 8.00 27.97 -4.47
C ILE A 359 9.26 27.99 -5.33
N GLU A 360 9.56 26.84 -5.93
CA GLU A 360 10.65 26.65 -6.87
C GLU A 360 10.09 26.82 -8.29
N GLU A 361 10.66 27.75 -9.05
CA GLU A 361 10.39 27.91 -10.48
C GLU A 361 11.29 26.98 -11.29
N GLY A 362 10.70 26.26 -12.24
CA GLY A 362 11.43 25.33 -13.09
C GLY A 362 10.58 24.86 -14.25
N ASN A 363 11.01 23.78 -14.90
CA ASN A 363 10.18 23.05 -15.85
C ASN A 363 10.06 21.61 -15.33
N TYR A 364 8.91 21.29 -14.74
CA TYR A 364 8.66 19.99 -14.15
C TYR A 364 7.75 19.19 -15.04
N ARG A 365 8.12 17.93 -15.23
CA ARG A 365 7.21 16.93 -15.78
C ARG A 365 6.41 16.37 -14.63
N ILE A 366 5.10 16.59 -14.64
CA ILE A 366 4.19 15.87 -13.76
C ILE A 366 4.33 14.38 -14.13
N LYS A 367 4.90 13.57 -13.22
CA LYS A 367 5.03 12.12 -13.40
C LYS A 367 3.64 11.55 -13.71
N GLY A 368 3.43 11.28 -14.99
CA GLY A 368 2.10 11.13 -15.60
C GLY A 368 2.13 11.28 -17.12
N TYR A 369 3.18 11.88 -17.69
CA TYR A 369 3.26 12.14 -19.14
C TYR A 369 4.37 11.37 -19.86
N GLU A 370 4.24 10.04 -19.85
CA GLU A 370 4.64 9.13 -20.94
C GLU A 370 3.54 8.07 -21.17
N GLY A 371 2.30 8.39 -20.77
CA GLY A 371 1.15 7.56 -21.08
C GLY A 371 0.69 7.80 -22.51
N PRO A 372 0.10 6.81 -23.20
CA PRO A 372 -0.52 7.03 -24.50
C PRO A 372 -1.53 8.18 -24.40
N SER A 373 -1.50 9.15 -25.30
CA SER A 373 -2.63 10.08 -25.45
C SER A 373 -3.61 9.54 -26.48
N LEU A 374 -4.87 9.95 -26.37
CA LEU A 374 -5.90 9.55 -27.32
C LEU A 374 -6.82 10.72 -27.62
N GLU A 375 -7.46 10.67 -28.79
CA GLU A 375 -8.43 11.68 -29.20
C GLU A 375 -9.76 11.50 -28.45
N CYS A 376 -10.33 12.60 -27.95
CA CYS A 376 -11.61 12.60 -27.27
C CYS A 376 -12.76 12.34 -28.25
N ASP A 377 -13.50 11.26 -28.01
CA ASP A 377 -14.66 10.84 -28.81
C ASP A 377 -15.80 11.88 -28.85
N LYS A 378 -15.83 12.84 -27.92
CA LYS A 378 -16.87 13.87 -27.85
C LYS A 378 -16.49 15.23 -28.45
N CYS A 379 -15.21 15.58 -28.47
CA CYS A 379 -14.80 16.94 -28.87
C CYS A 379 -13.53 17.02 -29.71
N GLY A 380 -12.91 15.89 -30.05
CA GLY A 380 -11.68 15.82 -30.85
C GLY A 380 -10.42 16.35 -30.16
N SER A 381 -10.55 16.92 -28.95
CA SER A 381 -9.39 17.37 -28.18
C SER A 381 -8.60 16.19 -27.62
N GLU A 382 -7.34 16.41 -27.27
CA GLU A 382 -6.51 15.37 -26.66
C GLU A 382 -7.07 14.91 -25.30
N MET A 383 -6.99 13.62 -24.99
CA MET A 383 -7.21 13.05 -23.66
C MET A 383 -5.90 12.52 -23.11
N GLN A 384 -5.63 12.85 -21.85
CA GLN A 384 -4.39 12.49 -21.17
C GLN A 384 -4.67 11.59 -19.97
N LEU A 385 -3.75 10.68 -19.67
CA LEU A 385 -3.87 9.76 -18.55
C LEU A 385 -3.73 10.52 -17.22
N LYS A 386 -4.80 10.51 -16.42
CA LYS A 386 -4.89 11.09 -15.09
C LYS A 386 -5.07 9.98 -14.06
N THR A 387 -4.59 10.22 -12.84
CA THR A 387 -4.84 9.34 -11.70
C THR A 387 -5.93 9.95 -10.84
N GLY A 388 -7.00 9.18 -10.58
CA GLY A 388 -8.05 9.58 -9.65
C GLY A 388 -8.28 8.51 -8.58
N ARG A 389 -9.20 8.79 -7.66
CA ARG A 389 -9.58 7.88 -6.56
C ARG A 389 -10.05 6.48 -6.99
N PHE A 390 -10.43 6.31 -8.26
CA PHE A 390 -10.92 5.04 -8.81
C PHE A 390 -9.91 4.37 -9.75
N GLY A 391 -8.64 4.78 -9.67
CA GLY A 391 -7.56 4.35 -10.55
C GLY A 391 -7.30 5.33 -11.70
N LYS A 392 -6.46 4.90 -12.63
CA LYS A 392 -6.04 5.69 -13.80
C LYS A 392 -7.15 5.77 -14.85
N PHE A 393 -7.33 6.94 -15.46
CA PHE A 393 -8.32 7.21 -16.50
C PHE A 393 -7.82 8.29 -17.46
N PHE A 394 -8.19 8.23 -18.73
CA PHE A 394 -7.98 9.32 -19.68
C PHE A 394 -9.01 10.40 -19.44
N GLY A 395 -8.57 11.64 -19.20
CA GLY A 395 -9.44 12.81 -19.09
C GLY A 395 -9.16 13.80 -20.22
N CYS A 396 -10.22 14.35 -20.81
CA CYS A 396 -10.08 15.38 -21.84
C CYS A 396 -9.29 16.60 -21.33
N THR A 397 -8.44 17.17 -22.19
CA THR A 397 -7.68 18.40 -21.90
C THR A 397 -8.53 19.66 -22.03
N ASN A 398 -9.61 19.61 -22.81
CA ASN A 398 -10.54 20.72 -22.96
C ASN A 398 -11.37 20.90 -21.67
N PRO A 399 -11.25 22.03 -20.95
CA PRO A 399 -11.94 22.27 -19.69
C PRO A 399 -13.48 22.32 -19.82
N ALA A 400 -14.00 22.60 -21.01
CA ALA A 400 -15.44 22.55 -21.28
C ALA A 400 -15.96 21.10 -21.47
N CYS A 401 -15.07 20.13 -21.73
CA CYS A 401 -15.41 18.74 -21.97
C CYS A 401 -15.08 17.87 -20.76
N LYS A 402 -16.10 17.40 -20.03
CA LYS A 402 -15.94 16.51 -18.87
C LYS A 402 -15.79 15.02 -19.23
N ASN A 403 -15.50 14.71 -20.50
CA ASN A 403 -15.43 13.33 -20.97
C ASN A 403 -14.22 12.60 -20.36
N THR A 404 -14.41 11.33 -20.01
CA THR A 404 -13.37 10.48 -19.41
C THR A 404 -13.47 9.03 -19.90
N ARG A 405 -12.33 8.38 -20.14
CA ARG A 405 -12.23 6.96 -20.51
C ARG A 405 -11.41 6.20 -19.49
N LYS A 406 -11.89 5.05 -19.02
CA LYS A 406 -11.18 4.25 -18.00
C LYS A 406 -9.97 3.54 -18.65
N LEU A 407 -8.85 3.44 -17.92
CA LEU A 407 -7.75 2.55 -18.33
C LEU A 407 -8.11 1.09 -17.96
N LEU A 408 -8.10 0.19 -18.93
CA LEU A 408 -8.33 -1.24 -18.72
C LEU A 408 -7.07 -1.90 -18.14
N LYS A 409 -7.23 -3.08 -17.52
CA LYS A 409 -6.09 -3.88 -17.05
C LYS A 409 -5.14 -4.30 -18.20
N SER A 410 -5.64 -4.33 -19.43
CA SER A 410 -4.83 -4.57 -20.63
C SER A 410 -3.90 -3.41 -20.99
N GLY A 411 -4.05 -2.24 -20.36
CA GLY A 411 -3.32 -1.02 -20.72
C GLY A 411 -4.01 -0.17 -21.80
N GLU A 412 -5.12 -0.66 -22.38
CA GLU A 412 -5.90 0.06 -23.39
C GLU A 412 -6.97 0.96 -22.77
N ALA A 413 -7.43 1.96 -23.52
CA ALA A 413 -8.57 2.78 -23.14
C ALA A 413 -9.88 2.04 -23.33
N ALA A 414 -10.75 2.04 -22.32
CA ALA A 414 -12.11 1.51 -22.43
C ALA A 414 -12.84 2.17 -23.60
N PRO A 415 -13.66 1.44 -24.39
CA PRO A 415 -14.40 2.01 -25.52
C PRO A 415 -15.22 3.26 -25.16
N PRO A 416 -15.54 4.13 -26.14
CA PRO A 416 -16.46 5.25 -25.94
C PRO A 416 -17.76 4.78 -25.29
N LYS A 417 -18.19 5.50 -24.26
CA LYS A 417 -19.43 5.20 -23.55
C LYS A 417 -20.61 5.78 -24.30
N MET A 418 -21.73 5.08 -24.31
CA MET A 418 -22.99 5.66 -24.74
C MET A 418 -23.43 6.73 -23.74
N ASP A 419 -24.20 7.71 -24.22
CA ASP A 419 -24.91 8.61 -23.32
C ASP A 419 -25.93 7.81 -22.49
N LYS A 420 -26.14 8.25 -21.25
CA LYS A 420 -27.12 7.59 -20.38
C LYS A 420 -28.52 7.71 -21.01
N VAL A 421 -29.31 6.66 -20.89
CA VAL A 421 -30.73 6.69 -21.26
C VAL A 421 -31.53 6.66 -19.97
N ASP A 422 -32.35 7.69 -19.76
CA ASP A 422 -33.15 7.80 -18.53
C ASP A 422 -34.37 6.86 -18.64
N MET A 423 -34.60 6.01 -17.63
CA MET A 423 -35.67 4.99 -17.61
C MET A 423 -36.65 5.28 -16.46
N PRO A 424 -37.40 6.39 -16.50
CA PRO A 424 -38.21 6.87 -15.37
C PRO A 424 -39.33 5.90 -14.94
N GLU A 425 -39.77 5.02 -15.84
CA GLU A 425 -40.74 3.97 -15.57
C GLU A 425 -40.18 2.82 -14.71
N LEU A 426 -38.86 2.68 -14.64
CA LEU A 426 -38.19 1.64 -13.86
C LEU A 426 -37.75 2.17 -12.51
N LYS A 427 -38.48 1.81 -11.44
CA LYS A 427 -38.10 2.11 -10.06
C LYS A 427 -36.99 1.19 -9.56
N CYS A 428 -36.10 1.73 -8.75
CA CYS A 428 -35.13 0.94 -8.00
C CYS A 428 -35.83 0.07 -6.95
N GLU A 429 -35.25 -1.09 -6.66
CA GLU A 429 -35.77 -2.09 -5.73
C GLU A 429 -35.44 -1.76 -4.27
N LYS A 430 -34.27 -1.18 -4.00
CA LYS A 430 -33.74 -0.96 -2.64
C LYS A 430 -33.75 0.51 -2.22
N VAL A 431 -33.82 1.43 -3.17
CA VAL A 431 -33.78 2.87 -2.92
C VAL A 431 -34.96 3.57 -3.59
N ASP A 432 -35.39 4.70 -3.02
CA ASP A 432 -36.37 5.58 -3.66
C ASP A 432 -35.67 6.41 -4.76
N ASP A 433 -35.52 5.78 -5.92
CA ASP A 433 -34.88 6.34 -7.12
C ASP A 433 -35.40 5.62 -8.38
N THR A 434 -35.08 6.15 -9.55
CA THR A 434 -35.35 5.52 -10.85
C THR A 434 -34.05 5.00 -11.47
N TYR A 435 -34.16 4.02 -12.36
CA TYR A 435 -33.02 3.50 -13.09
C TYR A 435 -32.67 4.39 -14.28
N VAL A 436 -31.38 4.38 -14.63
CA VAL A 436 -30.84 4.89 -15.89
C VAL A 436 -30.01 3.77 -16.53
N LEU A 437 -30.17 3.59 -17.84
CA LEU A 437 -29.39 2.63 -18.61
C LEU A 437 -28.03 3.25 -18.96
N ARG A 438 -26.97 2.48 -18.71
CA ARG A 438 -25.58 2.86 -18.97
C ARG A 438 -24.83 1.70 -19.62
N ASP A 439 -23.73 2.01 -20.30
CA ASP A 439 -22.76 1.01 -20.73
C ASP A 439 -21.46 1.06 -19.91
N GLY A 440 -20.80 -0.09 -19.85
CA GLY A 440 -19.51 -0.26 -19.20
C GLY A 440 -18.67 -1.34 -19.87
N ALA A 441 -17.57 -1.71 -19.22
CA ALA A 441 -16.66 -2.74 -19.74
C ALA A 441 -17.31 -4.13 -19.91
N SER A 442 -18.47 -4.35 -19.28
CA SER A 442 -19.24 -5.59 -19.34
C SER A 442 -20.58 -5.42 -20.08
N GLY A 443 -20.70 -4.42 -20.97
CA GLY A 443 -21.94 -4.16 -21.69
C GLY A 443 -22.94 -3.30 -20.93
N LEU A 444 -24.23 -3.45 -21.26
CA LEU A 444 -25.34 -2.66 -20.72
C LEU A 444 -25.68 -3.06 -19.28
N PHE A 445 -25.96 -2.06 -18.45
CA PHE A 445 -26.46 -2.24 -17.09
C PHE A 445 -27.38 -1.08 -16.68
N LEU A 446 -28.32 -1.36 -15.78
CA LEU A 446 -29.13 -0.33 -15.14
C LEU A 446 -28.45 0.11 -13.85
N ALA A 447 -28.43 1.42 -13.59
CA ALA A 447 -27.92 2.02 -12.37
C ALA A 447 -28.90 3.04 -11.84
N ALA A 448 -28.96 3.25 -10.53
CA ALA A 448 -29.78 4.30 -9.94
C ALA A 448 -29.40 5.69 -10.52
N SER A 449 -30.40 6.55 -10.73
CA SER A 449 -30.20 7.87 -11.36
C SER A 449 -29.23 8.74 -10.57
N GLN A 450 -29.26 8.64 -9.23
CA GLN A 450 -28.38 9.38 -8.32
C GLN A 450 -27.04 8.68 -8.03
N PHE A 451 -26.61 7.71 -8.84
CA PHE A 451 -25.28 7.09 -8.69
C PHE A 451 -24.16 8.15 -8.71
N PRO A 452 -23.19 8.18 -7.77
CA PRO A 452 -22.83 7.11 -6.82
C PRO A 452 -23.44 7.22 -5.40
N LYS A 453 -24.40 8.14 -5.18
CA LYS A 453 -25.10 8.29 -3.90
C LYS A 453 -25.96 7.06 -3.62
N ASN A 454 -26.75 6.66 -4.62
CA ASN A 454 -27.48 5.41 -4.63
C ASN A 454 -26.68 4.37 -5.43
N ARG A 455 -26.19 3.32 -4.77
CA ARG A 455 -25.31 2.30 -5.38
C ARG A 455 -26.05 1.04 -5.80
N GLU A 456 -27.25 1.21 -6.33
CA GLU A 456 -28.04 0.11 -6.87
C GLU A 456 -27.78 -0.05 -8.36
N THR A 457 -27.50 -1.30 -8.77
CA THR A 457 -27.30 -1.66 -10.18
C THR A 457 -27.86 -3.06 -10.43
N ARG A 458 -28.46 -3.27 -11.61
CA ARG A 458 -28.88 -4.60 -12.06
C ARG A 458 -28.71 -4.76 -13.57
N ALA A 459 -28.82 -5.99 -14.04
CA ALA A 459 -28.86 -6.25 -15.47
C ALA A 459 -30.25 -5.85 -16.03
N PRO A 460 -30.30 -5.19 -17.21
CA PRO A 460 -31.55 -4.89 -17.88
C PRO A 460 -32.18 -6.16 -18.45
N LEU A 461 -33.50 -6.17 -18.49
CA LEU A 461 -34.27 -7.13 -19.27
C LEU A 461 -34.32 -6.67 -20.73
N VAL A 462 -34.42 -7.62 -21.66
CA VAL A 462 -34.59 -7.30 -23.08
C VAL A 462 -35.85 -6.45 -23.30
N LEU A 463 -36.95 -6.82 -22.64
CA LEU A 463 -38.23 -6.09 -22.74
C LEU A 463 -38.17 -4.66 -22.20
N GLU A 464 -37.21 -4.34 -21.33
CA GLU A 464 -37.02 -2.99 -20.77
C GLU A 464 -36.27 -2.06 -21.73
N ILE A 465 -35.37 -2.59 -22.57
CA ILE A 465 -34.57 -1.77 -23.48
C ILE A 465 -35.24 -1.56 -24.85
N VAL A 466 -36.18 -2.42 -25.23
CA VAL A 466 -36.88 -2.36 -26.53
C VAL A 466 -37.60 -1.01 -26.75
N PRO A 467 -38.36 -0.45 -25.79
CA PRO A 467 -39.03 0.84 -25.97
C PRO A 467 -38.06 1.99 -26.25
N HIS A 468 -36.83 1.89 -25.75
CA HIS A 468 -35.79 2.91 -25.86
C HIS A 468 -34.79 2.63 -26.98
N LYS A 469 -35.10 1.73 -27.93
CA LYS A 469 -34.20 1.37 -29.05
C LYS A 469 -33.64 2.58 -29.79
N HIS A 470 -34.43 3.65 -29.95
CA HIS A 470 -34.02 4.88 -30.64
C HIS A 470 -33.04 5.76 -29.84
N GLU A 471 -33.01 5.61 -28.51
CA GLU A 471 -32.11 6.36 -27.61
C GLU A 471 -30.82 5.57 -27.32
N ILE A 472 -30.83 4.27 -27.57
CA ILE A 472 -29.69 3.37 -27.39
C ILE A 472 -28.76 3.46 -28.61
N ASP A 473 -27.45 3.50 -28.34
CA ASP A 473 -26.41 3.48 -29.37
C ASP A 473 -26.59 2.30 -30.35
N PRO A 474 -26.51 2.53 -31.68
CA PRO A 474 -26.64 1.48 -32.70
C PRO A 474 -25.82 0.21 -32.44
N LYS A 475 -24.67 0.32 -31.77
CA LYS A 475 -23.82 -0.82 -31.41
C LYS A 475 -24.52 -1.86 -30.52
N TYR A 476 -25.63 -1.51 -29.86
CA TYR A 476 -26.40 -2.39 -28.99
C TYR A 476 -27.77 -2.79 -29.55
N HIS A 477 -28.15 -2.34 -30.76
CA HIS A 477 -29.48 -2.63 -31.32
C HIS A 477 -29.77 -4.13 -31.48
N PHE A 478 -28.74 -4.96 -31.68
CA PHE A 478 -28.89 -6.41 -31.74
C PHE A 478 -29.49 -7.00 -30.45
N LEU A 479 -29.29 -6.35 -29.30
CA LEU A 479 -29.89 -6.76 -28.02
C LEU A 479 -31.39 -6.48 -27.96
N CYS A 480 -31.87 -5.44 -28.62
CA CYS A 480 -33.30 -5.15 -28.73
C CYS A 480 -34.03 -6.20 -29.59
N ASP A 481 -33.30 -6.91 -30.46
CA ASP A 481 -33.82 -7.96 -31.33
C ASP A 481 -33.68 -9.36 -30.69
N ALA A 482 -33.17 -9.45 -29.45
CA ALA A 482 -33.03 -10.69 -28.71
C ALA A 482 -34.40 -11.27 -28.30
N PRO A 483 -34.51 -12.60 -28.06
CA PRO A 483 -35.74 -13.18 -27.54
C PRO A 483 -36.07 -12.56 -26.18
N GLN A 484 -37.26 -11.95 -26.06
CA GLN A 484 -37.66 -11.22 -24.84
C GLN A 484 -38.03 -12.14 -23.68
N LYS A 485 -38.42 -13.38 -23.99
CA LYS A 485 -38.84 -14.40 -23.03
C LYS A 485 -38.31 -15.76 -23.43
N ASP A 486 -38.11 -16.63 -22.43
CA ASP A 486 -37.89 -18.05 -22.65
C ASP A 486 -39.19 -18.77 -23.06
N PRO A 487 -39.14 -20.04 -23.50
CA PRO A 487 -40.33 -20.84 -23.84
C PRO A 487 -41.38 -20.98 -22.73
N ASP A 488 -41.02 -20.77 -21.46
CA ASP A 488 -41.96 -20.80 -20.33
C ASP A 488 -42.50 -19.39 -20.00
N GLY A 489 -42.19 -18.39 -20.82
CA GLY A 489 -42.64 -17.02 -20.66
C GLY A 489 -41.83 -16.18 -19.66
N ARG A 490 -40.69 -16.66 -19.15
CA ARG A 490 -39.84 -15.91 -18.21
C ARG A 490 -39.05 -14.82 -18.96
N PRO A 491 -38.93 -13.60 -18.42
CA PRO A 491 -38.14 -12.52 -19.03
C PRO A 491 -36.68 -12.91 -19.27
N ALA A 492 -36.15 -12.52 -20.43
CA ALA A 492 -34.74 -12.64 -20.75
C ALA A 492 -33.94 -11.45 -20.18
N VAL A 493 -32.88 -11.77 -19.46
CA VAL A 493 -31.93 -10.83 -18.84
C VAL A 493 -30.68 -10.72 -19.70
N ILE A 494 -30.19 -9.51 -19.93
CA ILE A 494 -28.95 -9.26 -20.67
C ILE A 494 -27.75 -9.52 -19.76
N ARG A 495 -26.81 -10.33 -20.23
CA ARG A 495 -25.59 -10.71 -19.50
C ARG A 495 -24.36 -10.58 -20.39
N TYR A 496 -23.20 -10.60 -19.77
CA TYR A 496 -21.91 -10.53 -20.46
C TYR A 496 -21.00 -11.68 -20.05
N SER A 497 -20.51 -12.40 -21.04
CA SER A 497 -19.57 -13.50 -20.87
C SER A 497 -18.15 -12.94 -20.85
N ARG A 498 -17.47 -13.02 -19.69
CA ARG A 498 -16.05 -12.61 -19.60
C ARG A 498 -15.12 -13.53 -20.42
N LYS A 499 -15.53 -14.77 -20.67
CA LYS A 499 -14.75 -15.78 -21.40
C LYS A 499 -14.77 -15.51 -22.90
N THR A 500 -15.94 -15.27 -23.46
CA THR A 500 -16.11 -15.00 -24.90
C THR A 500 -16.05 -13.50 -25.23
N LYS A 501 -16.12 -12.64 -24.21
CA LYS A 501 -16.18 -11.17 -24.33
C LYS A 501 -17.39 -10.66 -25.12
N GLU A 502 -18.52 -11.37 -25.00
CA GLU A 502 -19.75 -11.09 -25.75
C GLU A 502 -20.94 -10.91 -24.81
N GLN A 503 -21.93 -10.14 -25.27
CA GLN A 503 -23.23 -10.03 -24.60
C GLN A 503 -24.17 -11.13 -25.10
N TYR A 504 -24.91 -11.71 -24.16
CA TYR A 504 -25.86 -12.79 -24.41
C TYR A 504 -27.09 -12.58 -23.53
N VAL A 505 -28.17 -13.32 -23.78
CA VAL A 505 -29.38 -13.27 -22.95
C VAL A 505 -29.62 -14.60 -22.28
N GLN A 506 -30.17 -14.59 -21.08
CA GLN A 506 -30.57 -15.81 -20.35
C GLN A 506 -31.81 -15.55 -19.50
N SER A 507 -32.56 -16.60 -19.15
CA SER A 507 -33.62 -16.50 -18.16
C SER A 507 -33.12 -16.93 -16.79
N GLU A 508 -33.67 -16.32 -15.74
CA GLU A 508 -33.25 -16.54 -14.36
C GLU A 508 -34.46 -16.71 -13.43
N VAL A 509 -34.27 -17.51 -12.38
CA VAL A 509 -35.19 -17.63 -11.25
C VAL A 509 -34.38 -17.39 -9.98
N ASP A 510 -34.78 -16.42 -9.17
CA ASP A 510 -34.05 -16.00 -7.96
C ASP A 510 -32.55 -15.70 -8.21
N GLY A 511 -32.26 -15.09 -9.37
CA GLY A 511 -30.90 -14.74 -9.80
C GLY A 511 -30.04 -15.93 -10.26
N LYS A 512 -30.60 -17.15 -10.30
CA LYS A 512 -29.92 -18.33 -10.83
C LYS A 512 -30.32 -18.59 -12.29
N PRO A 513 -29.38 -18.90 -13.19
CA PRO A 513 -29.69 -19.25 -14.57
C PRO A 513 -30.60 -20.49 -14.61
N THR A 514 -31.66 -20.44 -15.41
CA THR A 514 -32.56 -21.59 -15.60
C THR A 514 -31.88 -22.71 -16.38
N GLY A 515 -30.99 -22.37 -17.31
CA GLY A 515 -30.42 -23.27 -18.31
C GLY A 515 -30.68 -22.80 -19.75
N TRP A 516 -31.61 -21.86 -19.94
CA TRP A 516 -31.89 -21.23 -21.23
C TRP A 516 -30.99 -20.02 -21.45
N LYS A 517 -30.34 -19.98 -22.61
CA LYS A 517 -29.49 -18.88 -23.07
C LYS A 517 -29.72 -18.64 -24.55
N ALA A 518 -29.47 -17.43 -25.01
CA ALA A 518 -29.32 -17.16 -26.44
C ALA A 518 -28.08 -16.30 -26.68
N PHE A 519 -27.36 -16.59 -27.75
CA PHE A 519 -26.16 -15.89 -28.19
C PHE A 519 -26.38 -15.33 -29.59
N TYR A 520 -25.78 -14.18 -29.88
CA TYR A 520 -25.85 -13.55 -31.20
C TYR A 520 -24.58 -13.89 -31.99
N ASP A 521 -24.72 -14.47 -33.19
CA ASP A 521 -23.60 -14.89 -34.04
C ASP A 521 -23.18 -13.86 -35.10
N GLY A 522 -23.72 -12.63 -35.02
CA GLY A 522 -23.51 -11.57 -36.00
C GLY A 522 -24.59 -11.50 -37.08
N ASN A 523 -25.44 -12.52 -37.19
CA ASN A 523 -26.58 -12.52 -38.11
C ASN A 523 -27.89 -12.86 -37.40
N ALA A 524 -27.90 -13.88 -36.54
CA ALA A 524 -29.10 -14.36 -35.84
C ALA A 524 -28.82 -14.72 -34.37
N TRP A 525 -29.89 -14.71 -33.58
CA TRP A 525 -29.88 -15.22 -32.21
C TRP A 525 -30.04 -16.74 -32.21
N LYS A 526 -29.06 -17.45 -31.65
CA LYS A 526 -29.07 -18.91 -31.44
C LYS A 526 -29.39 -19.23 -30.00
N VAL A 527 -30.45 -19.99 -29.81
CA VAL A 527 -30.91 -20.44 -28.49
C VAL A 527 -30.18 -21.73 -28.11
N GLU A 528 -29.60 -21.73 -26.91
CA GLU A 528 -29.15 -22.93 -26.21
C GLU A 528 -30.09 -23.17 -25.03
N ASP A 529 -30.84 -24.27 -25.07
CA ASP A 529 -31.73 -24.66 -23.98
C ASP A 529 -31.22 -25.96 -23.33
N LYS A 530 -30.79 -25.84 -22.07
CA LYS A 530 -30.30 -26.96 -21.24
C LYS A 530 -31.13 -27.15 -19.97
N ARG A 531 -32.34 -26.58 -19.94
CA ARG A 531 -33.27 -26.64 -18.81
C ARG A 531 -33.79 -28.05 -18.57
#